data_AF-A0A5N6BP03-F1
#
_entry.id   AF-A0A5N6BP03-F1
#
_cell.length_a   1.000
_cell.length_b   1.000
_cell.length_c   1.000
_cell.angle_alpha   90.00
_cell.angle_beta   90.00
_cell.angle_gamma   90.00
#
_symmetry.space_group_name_H-M   'P 1'
#
loop_
_entity.id
_entity.type
_entity.pdbx_description
1 polymer ?
#
loop_
_entity_poly.entity_id
_entity_poly.type
_entity_poly.pdbx_seq_one_letter_code
_entity_poly.pdbx_strand_id
1 'polypeptide(L)'
;MVWTSGAVRAARRIATAAAVGGGGLTALGAVTYGLLMAEAMVARRIVGQPHGLDGPQADGVYGAFPGEPIRMAVLGDSLSVGLGMTRPEDTPAVRIAYGLAAVAERPVRLTVVGQSGAASVDLGVQVDRALETRPEIAIVFVGANDVITATLPARAVRHLQKAVRRLREAGAEVVVGTCPDLGTVRPIAQPLRWVTRRWSRQLAAAQTVAVVEAGGRTVAFADLLGPEFDANPAEMFGPDRFHPSARGYLQAAYAVLPSVCAALGLWPEPEPVRVEGSQYLLAAMAVEEPGTEVTATRVAGRAVGPHGRWAALLRRRPGPLPNA
;
A
#
# COMPACT_ATOMS: atom_id res chain seq x y z
N MET A 1 25.09 -45.03 35.71
CA MET A 1 24.93 -43.70 35.06
C MET A 1 23.99 -42.88 35.93
N VAL A 2 24.57 -42.06 36.82
CA VAL A 2 23.86 -41.34 37.87
C VAL A 2 23.26 -40.07 37.27
N TRP A 3 21.94 -40.03 37.10
CA TRP A 3 21.25 -38.80 36.71
C TRP A 3 21.19 -37.87 37.91
N THR A 4 21.79 -36.69 37.77
CA THR A 4 21.87 -35.68 38.83
C THR A 4 20.48 -35.11 39.15
N SER A 5 20.20 -34.94 40.45
CA SER A 5 18.95 -34.44 41.03
C SER A 5 18.60 -32.97 40.67
N GLY A 6 19.37 -32.36 39.75
CA GLY A 6 19.12 -31.05 39.15
C GLY A 6 18.22 -31.10 37.91
N ALA A 7 18.29 -32.15 37.08
CA ALA A 7 17.52 -32.23 35.83
C ALA A 7 16.01 -32.41 36.09
N VAL A 8 15.65 -33.16 37.13
CA VAL A 8 14.26 -33.41 37.55
C VAL A 8 13.62 -32.14 38.17
N ARG A 9 14.42 -31.30 38.84
CA ARG A 9 13.95 -30.01 39.39
C ARG A 9 13.82 -28.93 38.31
N ALA A 10 14.69 -28.93 37.30
CA ALA A 10 14.57 -28.05 36.13
C ALA A 10 13.32 -28.41 35.29
N ALA A 11 13.09 -29.70 35.04
CA ALA A 11 11.90 -30.17 34.30
C ALA A 11 10.58 -29.85 35.05
N ARG A 12 10.56 -30.00 36.38
CA ARG A 12 9.39 -29.61 37.19
C ARG A 12 9.16 -28.10 37.22
N ARG A 13 10.20 -27.27 37.22
CA ARG A 13 10.08 -25.79 37.14
C ARG A 13 9.61 -25.32 35.76
N ILE A 14 10.02 -25.97 34.68
CA ILE A 14 9.53 -25.69 33.32
C ILE A 14 8.04 -26.09 33.20
N ALA A 15 7.65 -27.22 33.80
CA ALA A 15 6.25 -27.66 33.81
C ALA A 15 5.33 -26.81 34.71
N THR A 16 5.82 -26.30 35.85
CA THR A 16 5.05 -25.37 36.69
C THR A 16 5.03 -23.95 36.15
N ALA A 17 6.07 -23.50 35.43
CA ALA A 17 6.01 -22.28 34.65
C ALA A 17 4.99 -22.40 33.50
N ALA A 18 4.88 -23.56 32.84
CA ALA A 18 3.82 -23.79 31.86
C ALA A 18 2.40 -23.80 32.47
N ALA A 19 2.25 -24.24 33.72
CA ALA A 19 0.96 -24.29 34.41
C ALA A 19 0.51 -22.96 35.06
N VAL A 20 1.44 -22.06 35.37
CA VAL A 20 1.14 -20.82 36.12
C VAL A 20 1.60 -19.54 35.40
N GLY A 21 2.43 -19.61 34.36
CA GLY A 21 2.79 -18.44 33.56
C GLY A 21 3.75 -18.70 32.41
N GLY A 22 3.23 -18.66 31.17
CA GLY A 22 3.98 -18.06 30.05
C GLY A 22 4.42 -18.93 28.86
N GLY A 23 3.63 -19.88 28.35
CA GLY A 23 4.01 -20.58 27.11
C GLY A 23 2.86 -21.23 26.34
N GLY A 24 2.09 -20.44 25.58
CA GLY A 24 1.11 -20.92 24.60
C GLY A 24 -0.34 -20.83 25.07
N LEU A 25 -1.05 -19.78 24.62
CA LEU A 25 -2.49 -19.54 24.78
C LEU A 25 -3.01 -19.62 26.23
N THR A 26 -3.01 -18.48 26.93
CA THR A 26 -3.91 -18.32 28.09
C THR A 26 -5.36 -18.49 27.61
N ALA A 27 -6.28 -18.96 28.46
CA ALA A 27 -7.70 -19.06 28.10
C ALA A 27 -8.24 -17.74 27.55
N LEU A 28 -7.77 -16.61 28.09
CA LEU A 28 -8.06 -15.27 27.57
C LEU A 28 -7.52 -15.05 26.14
N GLY A 29 -6.29 -15.49 25.85
CA GLY A 29 -5.71 -15.42 24.51
C GLY A 29 -6.46 -16.26 23.49
N ALA A 30 -6.92 -17.46 23.87
CA ALA A 30 -7.73 -18.32 23.01
C ALA A 30 -9.11 -17.72 22.71
N VAL A 31 -9.77 -17.14 23.72
CA VAL A 31 -11.05 -16.43 23.55
C VAL A 31 -10.90 -15.23 22.63
N THR A 32 -9.88 -14.38 22.86
CA THR A 32 -9.62 -13.21 22.01
C THR A 32 -9.32 -13.62 20.57
N TYR A 33 -8.49 -14.64 20.36
CA TYR A 33 -8.21 -15.16 19.02
C TYR A 33 -9.48 -15.70 18.34
N GLY A 34 -10.29 -16.47 19.06
CA GLY A 34 -11.57 -16.98 18.57
C GLY A 34 -12.54 -15.86 18.15
N LEU A 35 -12.62 -14.79 18.93
CA LEU A 35 -13.44 -13.61 18.61
C LEU A 35 -12.94 -12.93 17.32
N LEU A 36 -11.64 -12.67 17.20
CA LEU A 36 -11.05 -12.07 16.00
C LEU A 36 -11.33 -12.92 14.74
N MET A 37 -11.23 -14.25 14.86
CA MET A 37 -11.55 -15.16 13.75
C MET A 37 -13.04 -15.14 13.41
N ALA A 38 -13.93 -15.11 14.40
CA ALA A 38 -15.36 -14.99 14.18
C ALA A 38 -15.72 -13.69 13.45
N GLU A 39 -15.16 -12.56 13.87
CA GLU A 39 -15.34 -11.27 13.20
C GLU A 39 -14.79 -11.28 11.77
N ALA A 40 -13.63 -11.90 11.55
CA ALA A 40 -13.05 -12.04 10.22
C ALA A 40 -13.94 -12.87 9.29
N MET A 41 -14.53 -13.96 9.79
CA MET A 41 -15.47 -14.79 9.03
C MET A 41 -16.75 -14.03 8.69
N VAL A 42 -17.32 -13.28 9.64
CA VAL A 42 -18.50 -12.44 9.43
C VAL A 42 -18.20 -11.35 8.39
N ALA A 43 -17.07 -10.66 8.52
CA ALA A 43 -16.63 -9.64 7.56
C ALA A 43 -16.48 -10.23 6.16
N ARG A 44 -15.80 -11.37 6.01
CA ARG A 44 -15.66 -12.08 4.72
C ARG A 44 -17.00 -12.46 4.11
N ARG A 45 -17.96 -12.92 4.93
CA ARG A 45 -19.30 -13.27 4.47
C ARG A 45 -20.09 -12.05 4.02
N ILE A 46 -19.92 -10.91 4.67
CA ILE A 46 -20.58 -9.65 4.34
C ILE A 46 -19.99 -9.03 3.07
N VAL A 47 -18.66 -9.00 2.95
CA VAL A 47 -17.96 -8.46 1.78
C VAL A 47 -18.22 -9.35 0.56
N GLY A 48 -18.22 -10.67 0.75
CA GLY A 48 -18.43 -11.63 -0.34
C GLY A 48 -17.37 -11.51 -1.45
N GLN A 49 -17.74 -11.99 -2.65
CA GLN A 49 -17.01 -11.73 -3.89
C GLN A 49 -17.99 -11.33 -5.00
N PRO A 50 -18.73 -10.21 -4.85
CA PRO A 50 -19.83 -9.89 -5.77
C PRO A 50 -19.36 -9.55 -7.20
N HIS A 51 -18.07 -9.26 -7.41
CA HIS A 51 -17.54 -8.77 -8.70
C HIS A 51 -16.58 -9.73 -9.42
N GLY A 52 -16.52 -11.02 -9.05
CA GLY A 52 -15.47 -11.91 -9.56
C GLY A 52 -14.08 -11.45 -9.13
N LEU A 53 -13.03 -11.85 -9.87
CA LEU A 53 -11.65 -11.42 -9.62
C LEU A 53 -11.09 -10.50 -10.72
N ASP A 54 -11.83 -10.34 -11.82
CA ASP A 54 -11.36 -9.60 -12.99
C ASP A 54 -11.97 -8.20 -13.01
N GLY A 55 -11.15 -7.20 -13.36
CA GLY A 55 -11.62 -5.86 -13.72
C GLY A 55 -11.82 -5.74 -15.23
N PRO A 56 -12.33 -4.59 -15.70
CA PRO A 56 -12.48 -4.35 -17.12
C PRO A 56 -11.09 -4.23 -17.78
N GLN A 57 -10.97 -4.64 -19.04
CA GLN A 57 -9.70 -4.56 -19.77
C GLN A 57 -9.26 -3.10 -19.93
N ALA A 58 -8.21 -2.71 -19.21
CA ALA A 58 -7.74 -1.33 -19.13
C ALA A 58 -6.49 -1.04 -20.00
N ASP A 59 -5.86 -2.04 -20.60
CA ASP A 59 -4.69 -1.85 -21.44
C ASP A 59 -5.03 -1.04 -22.69
N GLY A 60 -4.22 -0.03 -23.01
CA GLY A 60 -4.51 0.86 -24.12
C GLY A 60 -3.59 2.08 -24.21
N VAL A 61 -3.90 2.96 -25.17
CA VAL A 61 -3.25 4.28 -25.30
C VAL A 61 -4.28 5.35 -24.96
N TYR A 62 -3.93 6.21 -24.00
CA TYR A 62 -4.82 7.22 -23.43
C TYR A 62 -4.27 8.62 -23.68
N GLY A 63 -5.17 9.58 -23.92
CA GLY A 63 -4.83 10.95 -24.28
C GLY A 63 -4.68 11.14 -25.80
N ALA A 64 -5.37 12.14 -26.35
CA ALA A 64 -5.34 12.49 -27.77
C ALA A 64 -4.30 13.59 -28.04
N PHE A 65 -3.03 13.27 -27.74
CA PHE A 65 -1.89 14.18 -27.94
C PHE A 65 -0.92 13.61 -28.99
N PRO A 66 -0.09 14.44 -29.64
CA PRO A 66 0.96 13.93 -30.52
C PRO A 66 2.14 13.34 -29.73
N GLY A 67 3.01 12.58 -30.42
CA GLY A 67 4.29 12.10 -29.87
C GLY A 67 4.30 10.64 -29.41
N GLU A 68 5.49 10.17 -28.99
CA GLU A 68 5.66 8.80 -28.48
C GLU A 68 4.96 8.65 -27.12
N PRO A 69 4.08 7.65 -26.95
CA PRO A 69 3.37 7.44 -25.69
C PRO A 69 4.32 7.13 -24.54
N ILE A 70 4.09 7.79 -23.39
CA ILE A 70 4.74 7.44 -22.12
C ILE A 70 4.30 6.03 -21.73
N ARG A 71 5.25 5.12 -21.49
CA ARG A 71 4.93 3.74 -21.11
C ARG A 71 4.72 3.64 -19.61
N MET A 72 3.48 3.35 -19.19
CA MET A 72 3.10 3.25 -17.79
C MET A 72 2.62 1.84 -17.46
N ALA A 73 3.21 1.23 -16.44
CA ALA A 73 2.77 -0.05 -15.90
C ALA A 73 2.08 0.12 -14.55
N VAL A 74 0.98 -0.60 -14.30
CA VAL A 74 0.32 -0.65 -13.00
C VAL A 74 0.30 -2.09 -12.50
N LEU A 75 0.81 -2.29 -11.28
CA LEU A 75 0.99 -3.56 -10.62
C LEU A 75 0.25 -3.57 -9.28
N GLY A 76 -0.06 -4.76 -8.78
CA GLY A 76 -0.53 -4.96 -7.42
C GLY A 76 -1.82 -5.78 -7.35
N ASP A 77 -2.71 -5.32 -6.46
CA ASP A 77 -3.93 -6.01 -6.07
C ASP A 77 -5.20 -5.50 -6.78
N SER A 78 -6.38 -5.65 -6.15
CA SER A 78 -7.66 -5.22 -6.71
C SER A 78 -7.74 -3.70 -6.95
N LEU A 79 -6.94 -2.88 -6.26
CA LEU A 79 -6.84 -1.46 -6.55
C LEU A 79 -6.22 -1.23 -7.93
N SER A 80 -5.18 -1.98 -8.28
CA SER A 80 -4.51 -1.84 -9.58
C SER A 80 -5.39 -2.23 -10.76
N VAL A 81 -6.28 -3.20 -10.54
CA VAL A 81 -7.20 -3.75 -11.55
C VAL A 81 -8.50 -2.93 -11.66
N GLY A 82 -8.87 -2.17 -10.62
CA GLY A 82 -10.15 -1.47 -10.56
C GLY A 82 -11.33 -2.42 -10.35
N LEU A 83 -11.20 -3.36 -9.41
CA LEU A 83 -12.21 -4.38 -9.14
C LEU A 83 -13.59 -3.77 -8.84
N GLY A 84 -14.63 -4.33 -9.43
CA GLY A 84 -16.00 -3.86 -9.29
C GLY A 84 -16.40 -2.78 -10.29
N MET A 85 -15.48 -2.28 -11.11
CA MET A 85 -15.80 -1.41 -12.24
C MET A 85 -16.24 -2.24 -13.45
N THR A 86 -17.18 -1.71 -14.23
CA THR A 86 -17.62 -2.32 -15.51
C THR A 86 -17.00 -1.65 -16.72
N ARG A 87 -16.53 -0.41 -16.56
CA ARG A 87 -15.96 0.43 -17.62
C ARG A 87 -14.48 0.69 -17.33
N PRO A 88 -13.56 0.49 -18.31
CA PRO A 88 -12.13 0.76 -18.14
C PRO A 88 -11.83 2.17 -17.63
N GLU A 89 -12.56 3.17 -18.09
CA GLU A 89 -12.41 4.57 -17.70
C GLU A 89 -12.67 4.85 -16.23
N ASP A 90 -13.39 3.98 -15.52
CA ASP A 90 -13.64 4.11 -14.09
C ASP A 90 -12.56 3.44 -13.23
N THR A 91 -11.60 2.76 -13.85
CA THR A 91 -10.45 2.18 -13.15
C THR A 91 -9.43 3.27 -12.77
N PRO A 92 -8.75 3.13 -11.61
CA PRO A 92 -7.77 4.12 -11.18
C PRO A 92 -6.57 4.18 -12.14
N ALA A 93 -6.17 3.06 -12.75
CA ALA A 93 -5.08 3.01 -13.72
C ALA A 93 -5.36 3.91 -14.94
N VAL A 94 -6.57 3.86 -15.48
CA VAL A 94 -6.98 4.72 -16.61
C VAL A 94 -7.13 6.17 -16.20
N ARG A 95 -7.67 6.46 -15.01
CA ARG A 95 -7.74 7.83 -14.48
C ARG A 95 -6.35 8.46 -14.32
N ILE A 96 -5.37 7.70 -13.83
CA ILE A 96 -3.97 8.16 -13.77
C ILE A 96 -3.41 8.37 -15.18
N ALA A 97 -3.70 7.47 -16.13
CA ALA A 97 -3.20 7.58 -17.50
C ALA A 97 -3.70 8.85 -18.20
N TYR A 98 -5.00 9.17 -18.07
CA TYR A 98 -5.56 10.41 -18.60
C TYR A 98 -4.97 11.65 -17.92
N GLY A 99 -4.85 11.63 -16.59
CA GLY A 99 -4.26 12.73 -15.83
C GLY A 99 -2.81 13.00 -16.23
N LEU A 100 -2.01 11.93 -16.34
CA LEU A 100 -0.61 12.03 -16.77
C LEU A 100 -0.52 12.51 -18.22
N ALA A 101 -1.36 11.99 -19.12
CA ALA A 101 -1.37 12.41 -20.51
C ALA A 101 -1.68 13.90 -20.66
N ALA A 102 -2.63 14.41 -19.87
CA ALA A 102 -2.99 15.82 -19.86
C ALA A 102 -1.86 16.71 -19.34
N VAL A 103 -1.16 16.30 -18.28
CA VAL A 103 -0.02 17.07 -17.72
C VAL A 103 1.20 17.02 -18.64
N ALA A 104 1.45 15.87 -19.26
CA ALA A 104 2.60 15.68 -20.13
C ALA A 104 2.40 16.20 -21.56
N GLU A 105 1.16 16.52 -21.94
CA GLU A 105 0.73 16.76 -23.33
C GLU A 105 1.23 15.66 -24.29
N ARG A 106 1.23 14.42 -23.82
CA ARG A 106 1.70 13.22 -24.55
C ARG A 106 0.77 12.05 -24.26
N PRO A 107 0.53 11.14 -25.22
CA PRO A 107 -0.22 9.93 -24.93
C PRO A 107 0.44 9.08 -23.85
N VAL A 108 -0.34 8.24 -23.17
CA VAL A 108 0.16 7.26 -22.21
C VAL A 108 -0.25 5.87 -22.69
N ARG A 109 0.72 4.98 -22.90
CA ARG A 109 0.48 3.56 -23.12
C ARG A 109 0.45 2.86 -21.77
N LEU A 110 -0.75 2.49 -21.34
CA LEU A 110 -1.02 1.80 -20.09
C LEU A 110 -0.96 0.28 -20.27
N THR A 111 -0.27 -0.39 -19.35
CA THR A 111 -0.34 -1.85 -19.16
C THR A 111 -0.65 -2.15 -17.69
N VAL A 112 -1.74 -2.88 -17.44
CA VAL A 112 -2.12 -3.36 -16.11
C VAL A 112 -1.73 -4.83 -16.00
N VAL A 113 -0.77 -5.13 -15.12
CA VAL A 113 -0.33 -6.50 -14.83
C VAL A 113 -0.70 -6.95 -13.41
N GLY A 114 -1.48 -6.11 -12.72
CA GLY A 114 -2.05 -6.41 -11.42
C GLY A 114 -3.01 -7.60 -11.43
N GLN A 115 -3.23 -8.16 -10.25
CA GLN A 115 -4.12 -9.30 -10.05
C GLN A 115 -4.92 -9.10 -8.77
N SER A 116 -6.25 -9.20 -8.87
CA SER A 116 -7.10 -9.14 -7.68
C SER A 116 -6.73 -10.23 -6.68
N GLY A 117 -6.62 -9.85 -5.40
CA GLY A 117 -6.20 -10.75 -4.33
C GLY A 117 -4.69 -10.93 -4.17
N ALA A 118 -3.86 -10.37 -5.06
CA ALA A 118 -2.40 -10.45 -4.94
C ALA A 118 -1.89 -9.80 -3.64
N ALA A 119 -0.98 -10.48 -2.96
CA ALA A 119 -0.20 -9.94 -1.87
C ALA A 119 1.22 -9.58 -2.34
N SER A 120 2.03 -8.97 -1.48
CA SER A 120 3.39 -8.55 -1.84
C SER A 120 4.25 -9.70 -2.37
N VAL A 121 4.01 -10.95 -1.92
CA VAL A 121 4.71 -12.16 -2.39
C VAL A 121 4.53 -12.42 -3.89
N ASP A 122 3.41 -12.00 -4.47
CA ASP A 122 3.03 -12.28 -5.86
C ASP A 122 3.61 -11.26 -6.85
N LEU A 123 4.14 -10.13 -6.34
CA LEU A 123 4.71 -9.05 -7.17
C LEU A 123 5.83 -9.51 -8.10
N GLY A 124 6.54 -10.60 -7.77
CA GLY A 124 7.65 -11.08 -8.58
C GLY A 124 7.25 -11.34 -10.04
N VAL A 125 6.16 -12.09 -10.23
CA VAL A 125 5.63 -12.45 -11.55
C VAL A 125 5.04 -11.23 -12.28
N GLN A 126 4.39 -10.34 -11.54
CA GLN A 126 3.87 -9.10 -12.12
C GLN A 126 4.99 -8.19 -12.61
N VAL A 127 6.10 -8.09 -11.87
CA VAL A 127 7.30 -7.34 -12.31
C VAL A 127 7.89 -7.94 -13.57
N ASP A 128 7.95 -9.27 -13.70
CA ASP A 128 8.44 -9.93 -14.92
C ASP A 128 7.65 -9.47 -16.14
N ARG A 129 6.31 -9.50 -16.05
CA ARG A 129 5.40 -9.04 -17.09
C ARG A 129 5.49 -7.54 -17.35
N ALA A 130 5.63 -6.72 -16.31
CA ALA A 130 5.77 -5.27 -16.47
C ALA A 130 7.07 -4.93 -17.22
N LEU A 131 8.17 -5.62 -16.94
CA LEU A 131 9.46 -5.33 -17.57
C LEU A 131 9.46 -5.59 -19.10
N GLU A 132 8.62 -6.50 -19.59
CA GLU A 132 8.43 -6.74 -21.02
C GLU A 132 7.92 -5.49 -21.76
N THR A 133 7.19 -4.60 -21.08
CA THR A 133 6.65 -3.36 -21.68
C THR A 133 7.60 -2.18 -21.59
N ARG A 134 8.78 -2.35 -20.96
CA ARG A 134 9.81 -1.32 -20.75
C ARG A 134 9.23 -0.01 -20.19
N PRO A 135 8.52 -0.05 -19.04
CA PRO A 135 7.84 1.12 -18.50
C PRO A 135 8.82 2.24 -18.18
N GLU A 136 8.42 3.47 -18.44
CA GLU A 136 9.09 4.67 -17.93
C GLU A 136 8.65 4.96 -16.49
N ILE A 137 7.43 4.57 -16.13
CA ILE A 137 6.86 4.70 -14.80
C ILE A 137 6.08 3.44 -14.44
N ALA A 138 6.31 2.94 -13.22
CA ALA A 138 5.57 1.83 -12.64
C ALA A 138 4.86 2.27 -11.35
N ILE A 139 3.57 1.98 -11.27
CA ILE A 139 2.73 2.29 -10.11
C ILE A 139 2.35 0.98 -9.43
N VAL A 140 2.56 0.89 -8.11
CA VAL A 140 2.30 -0.32 -7.33
C VAL A 140 1.25 -0.04 -6.26
N PHE A 141 0.18 -0.83 -6.25
CA PHE A 141 -0.84 -0.82 -5.19
C PHE A 141 -0.86 -2.17 -4.48
N VAL A 142 -0.30 -2.25 -3.27
CA VAL A 142 -0.24 -3.52 -2.54
C VAL A 142 -0.23 -3.30 -1.02
N GLY A 143 -0.83 -4.23 -0.28
CA GLY A 143 -0.71 -4.30 1.17
C GLY A 143 -2.00 -4.74 1.85
N ALA A 144 -3.16 -4.47 1.26
CA ALA A 144 -4.44 -4.89 1.82
C ALA A 144 -4.50 -6.42 1.97
N ASN A 145 -4.11 -7.15 0.92
CA ASN A 145 -4.06 -8.62 0.98
C ASN A 145 -2.98 -9.16 1.91
N ASP A 146 -1.87 -8.44 2.12
CA ASP A 146 -0.87 -8.82 3.12
C ASP A 146 -1.49 -8.80 4.53
N VAL A 147 -2.33 -7.82 4.85
CA VAL A 147 -3.05 -7.76 6.14
C VAL A 147 -4.14 -8.84 6.20
N ILE A 148 -4.95 -9.02 5.14
CA ILE A 148 -6.05 -10.00 5.09
C ILE A 148 -5.55 -11.45 5.23
N THR A 149 -4.38 -11.75 4.64
CA THR A 149 -3.73 -13.06 4.68
C THR A 149 -2.78 -13.22 5.87
N ALA A 150 -2.69 -12.21 6.74
CA ALA A 150 -1.82 -12.19 7.90
C ALA A 150 -0.32 -12.40 7.56
N THR A 151 0.12 -11.88 6.41
CA THR A 151 1.51 -11.95 5.97
C THR A 151 2.40 -11.12 6.90
N LEU A 152 3.51 -11.72 7.37
CA LEU A 152 4.48 -11.02 8.22
C LEU A 152 4.98 -9.73 7.54
N PRO A 153 4.95 -8.56 8.21
CA PRO A 153 5.35 -7.28 7.60
C PRO A 153 6.75 -7.33 6.99
N ALA A 154 7.71 -7.93 7.67
CA ALA A 154 9.07 -8.09 7.16
C ALA A 154 9.11 -8.90 5.85
N ARG A 155 8.22 -9.88 5.67
CA ARG A 155 8.12 -10.65 4.43
C ARG A 155 7.50 -9.81 3.31
N ALA A 156 6.38 -9.16 3.58
CA ALA A 156 5.70 -8.29 2.61
C ALA A 156 6.66 -7.20 2.10
N VAL A 157 7.32 -6.49 3.02
CA VAL A 157 8.27 -5.42 2.74
C VAL A 157 9.46 -5.91 1.91
N ARG A 158 10.03 -7.08 2.22
CA ARG A 158 11.13 -7.65 1.40
C ARG A 158 10.72 -7.89 -0.04
N HIS A 159 9.52 -8.41 -0.28
CA HIS A 159 9.05 -8.65 -1.64
C HIS A 159 8.78 -7.33 -2.38
N LEU A 160 8.14 -6.36 -1.72
CA LEU A 160 7.94 -5.02 -2.28
C LEU A 160 9.28 -4.35 -2.61
N GLN A 161 10.24 -4.36 -1.68
CA GLN A 161 11.57 -3.78 -1.89
C GLN A 161 12.28 -4.41 -3.10
N LYS A 162 12.19 -5.75 -3.24
CA LYS A 162 12.74 -6.46 -4.39
C LYS A 162 12.05 -6.03 -5.69
N ALA A 163 10.72 -5.89 -5.69
CA ALA A 163 9.96 -5.44 -6.86
C ALA A 163 10.37 -4.03 -7.29
N VAL A 164 10.39 -3.07 -6.35
CA VAL A 164 10.82 -1.69 -6.61
C VAL A 164 12.24 -1.65 -7.15
N ARG A 165 13.18 -2.37 -6.53
CA ARG A 165 14.58 -2.35 -6.96
C ARG A 165 14.75 -2.85 -8.38
N ARG A 166 14.06 -3.94 -8.76
CA ARG A 166 14.09 -4.48 -10.13
C ARG A 166 13.54 -3.50 -11.17
N LEU A 167 12.46 -2.80 -10.85
CA LEU A 167 11.88 -1.79 -11.74
C LEU A 167 12.81 -0.57 -11.90
N ARG A 168 13.41 -0.08 -10.81
CA ARG A 168 14.41 1.00 -10.85
C ARG A 168 15.68 0.59 -11.59
N GLU A 169 16.18 -0.64 -11.39
CA GLU A 169 17.33 -1.21 -12.12
C GLU A 169 17.06 -1.28 -13.64
N ALA A 170 15.80 -1.43 -14.06
CA ALA A 170 15.39 -1.39 -15.46
C ALA A 170 15.15 0.02 -16.01
N GLY A 171 15.36 1.07 -15.19
CA GLY A 171 15.22 2.47 -15.59
C GLY A 171 13.81 3.06 -15.45
N ALA A 172 12.83 2.31 -14.94
CA ALA A 172 11.50 2.84 -14.66
C ALA A 172 11.52 3.69 -13.39
N GLU A 173 10.83 4.82 -13.35
CA GLU A 173 10.43 5.45 -12.09
C GLU A 173 9.39 4.58 -11.36
N VAL A 174 9.35 4.64 -10.02
CA VAL A 174 8.44 3.79 -9.23
C VAL A 174 7.71 4.60 -8.18
N VAL A 175 6.39 4.54 -8.20
CA VAL A 175 5.51 5.15 -7.19
C VAL A 175 4.65 4.06 -6.55
N VAL A 176 4.64 4.00 -5.22
CA VAL A 176 3.89 3.00 -4.45
C VAL A 176 2.80 3.68 -3.63
N GLY A 177 1.55 3.30 -3.87
CA GLY A 177 0.47 3.56 -2.91
C GLY A 177 0.60 2.56 -1.77
N THR A 178 0.87 3.03 -0.55
CA THR A 178 1.12 2.16 0.60
C THR A 178 -0.16 1.43 1.06
N CYS A 179 -0.04 0.54 2.04
CA CYS A 179 -1.17 -0.22 2.56
C CYS A 179 -2.28 0.73 3.07
N PRO A 180 -3.53 0.59 2.59
CA PRO A 180 -4.66 1.35 3.12
C PRO A 180 -5.00 0.92 4.56
N ASP A 181 -5.58 1.83 5.36
CA ASP A 181 -6.13 1.53 6.68
C ASP A 181 -7.42 0.72 6.55
N LEU A 182 -7.31 -0.59 6.71
CA LEU A 182 -8.45 -1.51 6.70
C LEU A 182 -9.39 -1.30 7.89
N GLY A 183 -9.02 -0.48 8.88
CA GLY A 183 -9.91 -0.04 9.95
C GLY A 183 -11.04 0.88 9.50
N THR A 184 -11.00 1.41 8.27
CA THR A 184 -12.08 2.19 7.66
C THR A 184 -13.18 1.30 7.06
N VAL A 185 -12.89 0.00 6.86
CA VAL A 185 -13.82 -0.97 6.28
C VAL A 185 -14.94 -1.28 7.27
N ARG A 186 -16.15 -0.76 6.97
CA ARG A 186 -17.33 -0.84 7.86
C ARG A 186 -17.73 -2.27 8.27
N PRO A 187 -17.69 -3.29 7.39
CA PRO A 187 -17.98 -4.67 7.76
C PRO A 187 -17.12 -5.27 8.88
N ILE A 188 -15.96 -4.68 9.20
CA ILE A 188 -15.06 -5.19 10.24
C ILE A 188 -15.54 -4.69 11.61
N ALA A 189 -15.87 -5.60 12.52
CA ALA A 189 -16.31 -5.29 13.89
C ALA A 189 -15.13 -5.06 14.85
N GLN A 190 -15.41 -4.60 16.08
CA GLN A 190 -14.42 -4.43 17.13
C GLN A 190 -14.37 -5.69 18.01
N PRO A 191 -13.19 -6.27 18.27
CA PRO A 191 -11.87 -5.62 18.25
C PRO A 191 -11.05 -5.76 16.95
N LEU A 192 -11.48 -6.56 15.96
CA LEU A 192 -10.69 -6.81 14.74
C LEU A 192 -10.36 -5.53 13.97
N ARG A 193 -11.27 -4.56 13.93
CA ARG A 193 -11.08 -3.26 13.27
C ARG A 193 -9.89 -2.49 13.83
N TRP A 194 -9.71 -2.51 15.15
CA TRP A 194 -8.55 -1.88 15.79
C TRP A 194 -7.24 -2.60 15.42
N VAL A 195 -7.26 -3.94 15.41
CA VAL A 195 -6.09 -4.77 15.05
C VAL A 195 -5.69 -4.53 13.60
N THR A 196 -6.65 -4.57 12.66
CA THR A 196 -6.39 -4.34 11.23
C THR A 196 -5.91 -2.92 10.97
N ARG A 197 -6.50 -1.90 11.62
CA ARG A 197 -6.01 -0.51 11.57
C ARG A 197 -4.55 -0.41 11.98
N ARG A 198 -4.20 -0.94 13.16
CA ARG A 198 -2.83 -0.91 13.70
C ARG A 198 -1.86 -1.58 12.74
N TRP A 199 -2.24 -2.75 12.22
CA TRP A 199 -1.39 -3.53 11.32
C TRP A 199 -1.21 -2.83 9.96
N SER A 200 -2.29 -2.37 9.33
CA SER A 200 -2.23 -1.60 8.08
C SER A 200 -1.26 -0.43 8.18
N ARG A 201 -1.35 0.37 9.24
CA ARG A 201 -0.47 1.53 9.47
C ARG A 201 0.99 1.13 9.69
N GLN A 202 1.25 0.07 10.46
CA GLN A 202 2.60 -0.45 10.64
C GLN A 202 3.21 -0.97 9.33
N LEU A 203 2.41 -1.67 8.53
CA LEU A 203 2.84 -2.16 7.22
C LEU A 203 3.13 -0.98 6.28
N ALA A 204 2.24 0.01 6.21
CA ALA A 204 2.42 1.21 5.39
C ALA A 204 3.72 1.94 5.75
N ALA A 205 4.03 2.11 7.04
CA ALA A 205 5.27 2.78 7.48
C ALA A 205 6.51 1.97 7.06
N ALA A 206 6.46 0.65 7.20
CA ALA A 206 7.56 -0.22 6.79
C ALA A 206 7.74 -0.26 5.26
N GLN A 207 6.64 -0.20 4.50
CA GLN A 207 6.67 -0.06 3.04
C GLN A 207 7.34 1.26 2.63
N THR A 208 6.96 2.39 3.26
CA THR A 208 7.57 3.71 3.01
C THR A 208 9.09 3.65 3.13
N VAL A 209 9.63 3.13 4.24
CA VAL A 209 11.08 3.02 4.43
C VAL A 209 11.72 2.21 3.31
N ALA A 210 11.19 1.01 3.04
CA ALA A 210 11.82 0.10 2.09
C ALA A 210 11.73 0.56 0.63
N VAL A 211 10.64 1.21 0.24
CA VAL A 211 10.47 1.77 -1.12
C VAL A 211 11.44 2.92 -1.34
N VAL A 212 11.56 3.83 -0.37
CA VAL A 212 12.50 4.95 -0.41
C VAL A 212 13.93 4.45 -0.47
N GLU A 213 14.29 3.43 0.32
CA GLU A 213 15.61 2.81 0.27
C GLU A 213 15.93 2.15 -1.08
N ALA A 214 14.92 1.57 -1.74
CA ALA A 214 15.01 1.00 -3.07
C ALA A 214 14.97 2.05 -4.20
N GLY A 215 14.84 3.34 -3.87
CA GLY A 215 14.87 4.44 -4.83
C GLY A 215 13.52 4.75 -5.51
N GLY A 216 12.41 4.26 -4.96
CA GLY A 216 11.06 4.65 -5.35
C GLY A 216 10.49 5.77 -4.48
N ARG A 217 9.27 6.19 -4.80
CA ARG A 217 8.47 7.16 -4.04
C ARG A 217 7.27 6.46 -3.43
N THR A 218 6.79 6.95 -2.29
CA THR A 218 5.55 6.46 -1.69
C THR A 218 4.51 7.55 -1.52
N VAL A 219 3.26 7.18 -1.73
CA VAL A 219 2.09 8.00 -1.41
C VAL A 219 1.36 7.33 -0.26
N ALA A 220 1.19 8.06 0.85
CA ALA A 220 0.51 7.55 2.03
C ALA A 220 -0.98 7.33 1.74
N PHE A 221 -1.32 6.04 1.62
CA PHE A 221 -2.65 5.53 1.37
C PHE A 221 -3.35 5.09 2.66
N ALA A 222 -2.62 5.11 3.78
CA ALA A 222 -3.12 4.75 5.10
C ALA A 222 -4.48 5.41 5.34
N ASP A 223 -4.64 6.69 5.03
CA ASP A 223 -5.96 7.29 5.07
C ASP A 223 -6.64 7.42 3.71
N LEU A 224 -5.91 7.37 2.57
CA LEU A 224 -6.29 7.43 1.13
C LEU A 224 -7.27 8.55 0.69
N LEU A 225 -8.25 8.84 1.54
CA LEU A 225 -9.36 9.75 1.49
C LEU A 225 -9.87 10.15 2.90
N GLY A 226 -9.06 9.99 3.96
CA GLY A 226 -9.46 9.98 5.39
C GLY A 226 -10.82 10.62 5.73
N PRO A 227 -10.95 11.96 5.70
CA PRO A 227 -12.21 12.64 6.03
C PRO A 227 -13.36 12.29 5.09
N GLU A 228 -13.10 12.12 3.79
CA GLU A 228 -14.09 11.93 2.74
C GLU A 228 -14.62 10.48 2.71
N PHE A 229 -13.78 9.48 2.94
CA PHE A 229 -14.24 8.09 3.08
C PHE A 229 -14.96 7.85 4.41
N ASP A 230 -14.54 8.52 5.48
CA ASP A 230 -15.24 8.46 6.76
C ASP A 230 -16.57 9.25 6.73
N ALA A 231 -16.60 10.40 6.06
CA ALA A 231 -17.81 11.23 5.90
C ALA A 231 -18.82 10.64 4.92
N ASN A 232 -18.35 10.18 3.74
CA ASN A 232 -19.20 9.74 2.62
C ASN A 232 -18.98 8.26 2.19
N PRO A 233 -18.92 7.28 3.12
CA PRO A 233 -18.58 5.90 2.78
C PRO A 233 -19.59 5.20 1.86
N ALA A 234 -20.85 5.65 1.86
CA ALA A 234 -21.86 5.12 0.94
C ALA A 234 -21.59 5.49 -0.52
N GLU A 235 -20.91 6.61 -0.75
CA GLU A 235 -20.51 7.06 -2.10
C GLU A 235 -19.12 6.54 -2.47
N MET A 236 -18.29 6.30 -1.46
CA MET A 236 -16.88 6.02 -1.63
C MET A 236 -16.52 4.54 -1.73
N PHE A 237 -17.37 3.66 -1.19
CA PHE A 237 -17.26 2.23 -1.38
C PHE A 237 -18.31 1.72 -2.37
N GLY A 238 -17.94 0.68 -3.11
CA GLY A 238 -18.88 -0.06 -3.95
C GLY A 238 -19.90 -0.86 -3.13
N PRO A 239 -20.78 -1.63 -3.81
CA PRO A 239 -21.83 -2.41 -3.15
C PRO A 239 -21.32 -3.43 -2.12
N ASP A 240 -20.08 -3.89 -2.25
CA ASP A 240 -19.42 -4.82 -1.31
C ASP A 240 -18.95 -4.16 -0.02
N ARG A 241 -19.00 -2.81 0.05
CA ARG A 241 -18.55 -1.99 1.19
C ARG A 241 -17.09 -2.23 1.56
N PHE A 242 -16.28 -2.64 0.58
CA PHE A 242 -14.88 -2.98 0.73
C PHE A 242 -14.02 -2.35 -0.37
N HIS A 243 -14.36 -2.57 -1.63
CA HIS A 243 -13.64 -1.96 -2.75
C HIS A 243 -14.13 -0.53 -2.97
N PRO A 244 -13.25 0.39 -3.40
CA PRO A 244 -13.66 1.74 -3.77
C PRO A 244 -14.74 1.74 -4.85
N SER A 245 -15.65 2.69 -4.78
CA SER A 245 -16.54 3.03 -5.90
C SER A 245 -15.76 3.71 -7.03
N ALA A 246 -16.40 4.02 -8.15
CA ALA A 246 -15.79 4.83 -9.21
C ALA A 246 -15.25 6.18 -8.67
N ARG A 247 -15.99 6.82 -7.74
CA ARG A 247 -15.55 8.06 -7.08
C ARG A 247 -14.37 7.81 -6.14
N GLY A 248 -14.39 6.70 -5.41
CA GLY A 248 -13.27 6.30 -4.56
C GLY A 248 -11.99 6.00 -5.35
N TYR A 249 -12.10 5.27 -6.47
CA TYR A 249 -10.98 5.01 -7.38
C TYR A 249 -10.45 6.28 -8.04
N LEU A 250 -11.33 7.19 -8.43
CA LEU A 250 -10.93 8.49 -8.98
C LEU A 250 -10.07 9.27 -7.99
N GLN A 251 -10.42 9.27 -6.70
CA GLN A 251 -9.57 9.95 -5.74
C GLN A 251 -8.26 9.20 -5.46
N ALA A 252 -8.27 7.87 -5.39
CA ALA A 252 -7.04 7.10 -5.28
C ALA A 252 -6.07 7.46 -6.42
N ALA A 253 -6.59 7.62 -7.64
CA ALA A 253 -5.83 8.10 -8.79
C ALA A 253 -5.29 9.52 -8.58
N TYR A 254 -6.14 10.46 -8.13
CA TYR A 254 -5.71 11.85 -7.88
C TYR A 254 -4.70 11.99 -6.74
N ALA A 255 -4.70 11.10 -5.76
CA ALA A 255 -3.70 11.11 -4.69
C ALA A 255 -2.29 10.76 -5.22
N VAL A 256 -2.21 9.88 -6.23
CA VAL A 256 -0.93 9.36 -6.76
C VAL A 256 -0.39 10.19 -7.93
N LEU A 257 -1.29 10.75 -8.74
CA LEU A 257 -0.93 11.49 -9.95
C LEU A 257 0.14 12.58 -9.74
N PRO A 258 0.11 13.41 -8.68
CA PRO A 258 1.11 14.45 -8.48
C PRO A 258 2.52 13.88 -8.25
N SER A 259 2.64 12.74 -7.57
CA SER A 259 3.93 12.06 -7.36
C SER A 259 4.42 11.36 -8.62
N VAL A 260 3.50 10.84 -9.44
CA VAL A 260 3.82 10.31 -10.79
C VAL A 260 4.38 11.40 -11.70
N CYS A 261 3.72 12.57 -11.76
CA CYS A 261 4.20 13.69 -12.58
C CYS A 261 5.55 14.23 -12.07
N ALA A 262 5.75 14.32 -10.76
CA ALA A 262 7.03 14.72 -10.18
C ALA A 262 8.16 13.72 -10.48
N ALA A 263 7.88 12.42 -10.39
CA ALA A 263 8.86 11.37 -10.73
C ALA A 263 9.37 11.49 -12.18
N LEU A 264 8.49 11.88 -13.10
CA LEU A 264 8.83 12.10 -14.52
C LEU A 264 9.35 13.52 -14.81
N GLY A 265 9.52 14.37 -13.80
CA GLY A 265 10.00 15.76 -13.97
C GLY A 265 9.00 16.70 -14.64
N LEU A 266 7.71 16.34 -14.67
CA LEU A 266 6.63 17.10 -15.32
C LEU A 266 5.95 18.11 -14.37
N TRP A 267 6.18 17.98 -13.07
CA TRP A 267 5.66 18.88 -12.04
C TRP A 267 6.82 19.33 -11.14
N PRO A 268 6.89 20.60 -10.70
CA PRO A 268 7.86 21.01 -9.70
C PRO A 268 7.79 20.13 -8.45
N GLU A 269 8.96 19.70 -7.97
CA GLU A 269 9.08 19.02 -6.68
C GLU A 269 8.57 19.96 -5.58
N PRO A 270 7.65 19.51 -4.71
CA PRO A 270 7.22 20.33 -3.58
C PRO A 270 8.42 20.63 -2.68
N GLU A 271 8.42 21.81 -2.03
CA GLU A 271 9.50 22.12 -1.10
C GLU A 271 9.51 21.11 0.06
N PRO A 272 10.64 20.44 0.33
CA PRO A 272 10.71 19.44 1.38
C PRO A 272 10.53 20.12 2.74
N VAL A 273 9.50 19.69 3.48
CA VAL A 273 9.40 20.02 4.90
C VAL A 273 10.42 19.13 5.60
N ARG A 274 11.54 19.75 5.95
CA ARG A 274 12.68 19.07 6.55
C ARG A 274 12.37 18.75 8.01
N VAL A 275 12.21 17.48 8.30
CA VAL A 275 12.03 16.99 9.68
C VAL A 275 13.20 16.07 9.99
N GLU A 276 14.01 16.44 10.98
CA GLU A 276 15.07 15.57 11.49
C GLU A 276 14.46 14.48 12.37
N GLY A 277 14.81 13.22 12.11
CA GLY A 277 14.30 12.08 12.89
C GLY A 277 14.70 10.73 12.31
N SER A 278 14.40 9.66 13.03
CA SER A 278 14.54 8.28 12.51
C SER A 278 13.66 8.10 11.27
N GLN A 279 14.17 7.43 10.23
CA GLN A 279 13.40 7.14 8.99
C GLN A 279 12.06 6.47 9.30
N TYR A 280 12.03 5.57 10.28
CA TYR A 280 10.81 4.90 10.71
C TYR A 280 9.81 5.86 11.37
N LEU A 281 10.30 6.82 12.17
CA LEU A 281 9.44 7.83 12.79
C LEU A 281 8.83 8.75 11.72
N LEU A 282 9.62 9.20 10.75
CA LEU A 282 9.13 10.01 9.63
C LEU A 282 8.12 9.24 8.78
N ALA A 283 8.40 7.96 8.50
CA ALA A 283 7.46 7.09 7.80
C ALA A 283 6.16 6.89 8.58
N ALA A 284 6.25 6.69 9.91
CA ALA A 284 5.07 6.58 10.77
C ALA A 284 4.27 7.89 10.81
N MET A 285 4.93 9.06 10.84
CA MET A 285 4.26 10.35 10.75
C MET A 285 3.58 10.56 9.40
N ALA A 286 4.22 10.18 8.28
CA ALA A 286 3.63 10.25 6.95
C ALA A 286 2.38 9.39 6.82
N VAL A 287 2.36 8.23 7.49
CA VAL A 287 1.20 7.31 7.52
C VAL A 287 0.01 7.91 8.25
N GLU A 288 0.22 8.82 9.20
CA GLU A 288 -0.86 9.49 9.93
C GLU A 288 -1.44 10.70 9.17
N GLU A 289 -0.83 11.11 8.05
CA GLU A 289 -1.28 12.26 7.24
C GLU A 289 -1.55 11.83 5.77
N PRO A 290 -2.84 11.72 5.34
CA PRO A 290 -3.19 11.28 3.99
C PRO A 290 -2.56 12.14 2.90
N GLY A 291 -2.08 11.49 1.82
CA GLY A 291 -1.46 12.18 0.68
C GLY A 291 -0.06 12.71 0.94
N THR A 292 0.54 12.43 2.10
CA THR A 292 1.96 12.72 2.36
C THR A 292 2.84 11.86 1.46
N GLU A 293 3.72 12.50 0.71
CA GLU A 293 4.73 11.84 -0.11
C GLU A 293 6.04 11.76 0.67
N VAL A 294 6.75 10.63 0.56
CA VAL A 294 8.09 10.47 1.12
C VAL A 294 9.06 10.06 0.01
N THR A 295 10.17 10.78 -0.08
CA THR A 295 11.22 10.55 -1.07
C THR A 295 12.59 10.47 -0.42
N ALA A 296 13.53 9.79 -1.08
CA ALA A 296 14.93 9.76 -0.65
C ALA A 296 15.54 11.17 -0.80
N THR A 297 16.36 11.59 0.15
CA THR A 297 17.08 12.86 0.07
C THR A 297 18.56 12.70 0.42
N ARG A 298 19.36 13.75 0.18
CA ARG A 298 20.77 13.83 0.58
C ARG A 298 20.97 15.06 1.45
N VAL A 299 21.64 14.91 2.59
CA VAL A 299 22.01 16.03 3.47
C VAL A 299 23.52 16.25 3.37
N ALA A 300 23.94 17.47 3.02
CA ALA A 300 25.34 17.82 2.80
C ALA A 300 26.08 16.84 1.85
N GLY A 301 25.41 16.43 0.78
CA GLY A 301 25.93 15.47 -0.21
C GLY A 301 25.91 14.00 0.23
N ARG A 302 25.54 13.69 1.48
CA ARG A 302 25.48 12.31 2.01
C ARG A 302 24.05 11.79 1.93
N ALA A 303 23.89 10.58 1.40
CA ALA A 303 22.61 9.87 1.40
C ALA A 303 22.28 9.20 2.74
N VAL A 304 23.24 9.14 3.69
CA VAL A 304 23.16 8.41 4.96
C VAL A 304 23.56 9.31 6.13
N GLY A 305 22.75 9.30 7.19
CA GLY A 305 22.99 9.96 8.47
C GLY A 305 23.08 8.95 9.63
N PRO A 306 23.17 9.42 10.89
CA PRO A 306 23.37 8.57 12.08
C PRO A 306 22.21 7.60 12.38
N HIS A 307 21.06 7.78 11.72
CA HIS A 307 19.87 6.94 11.89
C HIS A 307 19.39 6.27 10.59
N GLY A 308 20.27 6.14 9.58
CA GLY A 308 19.94 5.52 8.28
C GLY A 308 19.98 6.50 7.11
N ARG A 309 19.38 6.15 5.96
CA ARG A 309 19.34 7.05 4.79
C ARG A 309 18.48 8.29 5.06
N TRP A 310 18.84 9.44 4.51
CA TRP A 310 18.00 10.64 4.66
C TRP A 310 16.74 10.51 3.81
N ALA A 311 15.58 10.89 4.36
CA ALA A 311 14.31 10.98 3.66
C ALA A 311 13.71 12.38 3.84
N ALA A 312 12.99 12.87 2.84
CA ALA A 312 12.24 14.12 2.91
C ALA A 312 10.74 13.81 2.98
N LEU A 313 10.04 14.51 3.87
CA LEU A 313 8.58 14.57 3.90
C LEU A 313 8.12 15.67 2.95
N LEU A 314 7.35 15.30 1.95
CA LEU A 314 6.73 16.19 1.00
C LEU A 314 5.24 16.27 1.32
N ARG A 315 4.83 17.35 1.98
CA ARG A 315 3.40 17.62 2.24
C ARG A 315 2.84 18.46 1.11
N ARG A 316 1.95 17.89 0.30
CA ARG A 316 1.06 18.68 -0.54
C ARG A 316 -0.20 18.94 0.26
N ARG A 317 -0.37 20.14 0.80
CA ARG A 317 -1.69 20.55 1.30
C ARG A 317 -2.64 20.57 0.11
N PRO A 318 -3.74 19.80 0.10
CA PRO A 318 -4.81 20.06 -0.84
C PRO A 318 -5.29 21.48 -0.54
N GLY A 319 -5.15 22.39 -1.51
CA GLY A 319 -5.91 23.64 -1.44
C GLY A 319 -7.41 23.30 -1.41
N PRO A 320 -8.26 24.15 -0.80
CA PRO A 320 -9.70 23.98 -0.94
C PRO A 320 -10.05 23.84 -2.42
N LEU A 321 -10.88 22.86 -2.76
CA LEU A 321 -11.42 22.73 -4.11
C LEU A 321 -12.08 24.07 -4.49
N PRO A 322 -11.91 24.56 -5.73
CA PRO A 322 -12.67 25.71 -6.20
C PRO A 322 -14.15 25.42 -5.96
N ASN A 323 -14.85 26.34 -5.28
CA ASN A 323 -16.30 26.25 -5.16
C ASN A 323 -16.88 26.21 -6.58
N ALA A 324 -17.61 25.14 -6.89
CA ALA A 324 -18.40 25.05 -8.11
C ALA A 324 -19.58 26.03 -8.07
#